data_AF-G5DZ94-F1
#
_entry.id   AF-G5DZ94-F1
#
_cell.length_a   1.000
_cell.length_b   1.000
_cell.length_c   1.000
_cell.angle_alpha   90.00
_cell.angle_beta   90.00
_cell.angle_gamma   90.00
#
_symmetry.space_group_name_H-M   'P 1'
#
loop_
_entity.id
_entity.type
_entity.pdbx_description
1 polymer ?
#
loop_
_entity_poly.entity_id
_entity_poly.type
_entity_poly.pdbx_seq_one_letter_code
_entity_poly.pdbx_strand_id
1 'polypeptide(L)'
;MASLFKKKTVDDIIREQNKELRGTQRAITRDRAALEKEKQLEVEIKKMAKAGNKDACKVLAKQLVQLRKQKTRTYAVSSKVTSMSTQTKVMSSQMKMAGAMSTTAKTQA
;
A
#
# COMPACT_ATOMS: atom_id res chain seq x y z
N MET A 1 13.23 21.47 24.38
CA MET A 1 12.50 22.12 23.25
C MET A 1 13.41 22.44 22.04
N ALA A 2 14.57 21.78 21.83
CA ALA A 2 15.50 22.14 20.73
C ALA A 2 15.38 21.27 19.46
N SER A 3 14.47 20.30 19.42
CA SER A 3 14.40 19.29 18.36
C SER A 3 13.36 19.61 17.26
N LEU A 4 12.59 20.69 17.36
CA LEU A 4 11.48 20.97 16.44
C LEU A 4 11.90 21.72 15.16
N PHE A 5 13.13 22.25 15.09
CA PHE A 5 13.61 23.10 13.97
C PHE A 5 14.81 22.54 13.21
N LYS A 6 15.21 21.27 13.42
CA LYS A 6 16.30 20.66 12.65
C LYS A 6 15.77 20.22 11.28
N LYS A 7 16.31 20.77 10.19
CA LYS A 7 15.99 20.30 8.83
C LYS A 7 16.18 18.79 8.77
N LYS A 8 15.13 18.07 8.35
CA LYS A 8 15.17 16.61 8.19
C LYS A 8 16.36 16.23 7.32
N THR A 9 17.19 15.34 7.83
CA THR A 9 18.27 14.76 7.02
C THR A 9 17.67 13.81 6.00
N VAL A 10 18.43 13.51 4.94
CA VAL A 10 18.01 12.54 3.92
C VAL A 10 17.72 11.16 4.56
N ASP A 11 18.48 10.78 5.58
CA ASP A 11 18.26 9.55 6.35
C ASP A 11 16.95 9.56 7.14
N ASP A 12 16.57 10.71 7.70
CA ASP A 12 15.29 10.87 8.41
C ASP A 12 14.10 10.76 7.45
N ILE A 13 14.23 11.33 6.24
CA ILE A 13 13.22 11.24 5.17
C ILE A 13 13.07 9.78 4.73
N ILE A 14 14.17 9.07 4.49
CA ILE A 14 14.15 7.65 4.11
C ILE A 14 13.51 6.79 5.21
N ARG A 15 13.80 7.06 6.49
CA ARG A 15 13.17 6.34 7.62
C ARG A 15 11.67 6.56 7.69
N GLU A 16 11.22 7.79 7.51
CA GLU A 16 9.81 8.14 7.51
C GLU A 16 9.07 7.48 6.35
N GLN A 17 9.61 7.58 5.12
CA GLN A 17 9.06 6.92 3.94
C GLN A 17 8.95 5.41 4.12
N ASN A 18 9.96 4.76 4.69
CA ASN A 18 9.90 3.33 4.98
C ASN A 18 8.80 3.00 6.01
N LYS A 19 8.62 3.84 7.04
CA LYS A 19 7.56 3.65 8.05
C LYS A 19 6.18 3.78 7.41
N GLU A 20 6.00 4.79 6.56
CA GLU A 20 4.76 5.03 5.83
C GLU A 20 4.45 3.89 4.86
N LEU A 21 5.41 3.48 4.03
CA LEU A 21 5.24 2.36 3.08
C LEU A 21 4.86 1.05 3.78
N ARG A 22 5.47 0.75 4.94
CA ARG A 22 5.10 -0.43 5.76
C ARG A 22 3.69 -0.29 6.35
N GLY A 23 3.29 0.91 6.74
CA GLY A 23 1.92 1.21 7.17
C GLY A 23 0.91 0.94 6.05
N THR A 24 1.16 1.51 4.87
CA THR A 24 0.34 1.37 3.68
C THR A 24 0.24 -0.08 3.23
N GLN A 25 1.36 -0.83 3.21
CA GLN A 25 1.34 -2.26 2.87
C GLN A 25 0.44 -3.07 3.81
N ARG A 26 0.46 -2.78 5.12
CA ARG A 26 -0.44 -3.45 6.09
C ARG A 26 -1.90 -3.05 5.91
N ALA A 27 -2.17 -1.78 5.61
CA ALA A 27 -3.53 -1.33 5.32
C ALA A 27 -4.09 -2.06 4.09
N ILE A 28 -3.32 -2.14 3.02
CA ILE A 28 -3.66 -2.89 1.80
C ILE A 28 -3.95 -4.37 2.10
N THR A 29 -3.13 -5.02 2.92
CA THR A 29 -3.35 -6.42 3.30
C THR A 29 -4.63 -6.60 4.12
N ARG A 30 -4.95 -5.66 5.03
CA ARG A 30 -6.21 -5.68 5.80
C ARG A 30 -7.43 -5.47 4.91
N ASP A 31 -7.36 -4.51 3.99
CA ASP A 31 -8.44 -4.24 3.03
C ASP A 31 -8.69 -5.45 2.12
N ARG A 32 -7.64 -6.22 1.79
CA ARG A 32 -7.81 -7.49 1.08
C ARG A 32 -8.46 -8.58 1.93
N ALA A 33 -8.14 -8.69 3.21
CA ALA A 33 -8.76 -9.69 4.08
C ALA A 33 -10.28 -9.47 4.21
N ALA A 34 -10.75 -8.22 4.11
CA ALA A 34 -12.17 -7.89 4.08
C ALA A 34 -12.91 -8.36 2.81
N LEU A 35 -12.22 -8.94 1.82
CA LEU A 35 -12.81 -9.43 0.57
C LEU A 35 -13.58 -10.76 0.71
N GLU A 36 -13.58 -11.43 1.87
CA GLU A 36 -14.52 -12.53 2.15
C GLU A 36 -16.00 -12.09 2.05
N LYS A 37 -16.26 -10.76 2.06
CA LYS A 37 -17.57 -10.18 1.77
C LYS A 37 -18.06 -10.43 0.34
N GLU A 38 -17.19 -10.76 -0.60
CA GLU A 38 -17.57 -11.06 -2.00
C GLU A 38 -18.52 -12.27 -2.07
N LYS A 39 -18.20 -13.34 -1.35
CA LYS A 39 -19.03 -14.55 -1.30
C LYS A 39 -20.39 -14.30 -0.63
N GLN A 40 -20.40 -13.45 0.40
CA GLN A 40 -21.64 -13.09 1.09
C GLN A 40 -22.59 -12.32 0.16
N LEU A 41 -22.07 -11.35 -0.59
CA LEU A 41 -22.84 -10.62 -1.60
C LEU A 41 -23.38 -11.52 -2.70
N GLU A 42 -22.61 -12.52 -3.15
CA GLU A 42 -23.10 -13.48 -4.15
C GLU A 42 -24.27 -14.32 -3.63
N VAL A 43 -24.21 -14.76 -2.36
CA VAL A 43 -25.30 -15.49 -1.71
C VAL A 43 -26.53 -14.60 -1.55
N GLU A 44 -26.34 -13.35 -1.16
CA GLU A 44 -27.41 -12.37 -0.98
C GLU A 44 -28.11 -12.03 -2.30
N ILE A 45 -27.36 -11.81 -3.38
CA ILE A 45 -27.90 -11.63 -4.73
C ILE A 45 -28.75 -12.84 -5.14
N LYS A 46 -28.27 -14.06 -4.88
CA LYS A 46 -29.04 -15.29 -5.17
C LYS A 46 -30.33 -15.37 -4.36
N LYS A 47 -30.32 -14.96 -3.08
CA LYS A 47 -31.53 -14.91 -2.25
C LYS A 47 -32.53 -13.87 -2.77
N MET A 48 -32.07 -12.66 -3.07
CA MET A 48 -32.93 -11.59 -3.60
C MET A 48 -33.49 -11.92 -4.99
N ALA A 49 -32.72 -12.65 -5.80
CA ALA A 49 -33.19 -13.13 -7.10
C ALA A 49 -34.32 -14.17 -6.95
N LYS A 50 -34.21 -15.10 -5.99
CA LYS A 50 -35.29 -16.04 -5.66
C LYS A 50 -36.54 -15.34 -5.12
N ALA A 51 -36.36 -14.24 -4.39
CA ALA A 51 -37.46 -13.42 -3.89
C ALA A 51 -38.10 -12.52 -4.98
N GLY A 52 -37.59 -12.53 -6.21
CA GLY A 52 -38.13 -11.74 -7.32
C GLY A 52 -37.86 -10.23 -7.26
N ASN A 53 -37.06 -9.76 -6.29
CA ASN A 53 -36.77 -8.34 -6.12
C ASN A 53 -35.65 -7.88 -7.08
N LYS A 54 -36.04 -7.48 -8.29
CA LYS A 54 -35.12 -7.08 -9.37
C LYS A 54 -34.34 -5.80 -9.05
N ASP A 55 -34.93 -4.85 -8.34
CA ASP A 55 -34.26 -3.58 -8.02
C ASP A 55 -33.14 -3.79 -7.00
N ALA A 56 -33.38 -4.58 -5.96
CA ALA A 56 -32.35 -4.96 -5.00
C ALA A 56 -31.21 -5.75 -5.67
N CYS A 57 -31.53 -6.72 -6.53
CA CYS A 57 -30.53 -7.46 -7.32
C CYS A 57 -29.66 -6.53 -8.17
N LYS A 58 -30.25 -5.52 -8.82
CA LYS A 58 -29.53 -4.56 -9.66
C LYS A 58 -28.54 -3.73 -8.86
N VAL A 59 -28.93 -3.29 -7.65
CA VAL A 59 -28.04 -2.54 -6.75
C VAL A 59 -26.91 -3.42 -6.23
N LEU A 60 -27.23 -4.61 -5.71
CA LEU A 60 -26.24 -5.55 -5.18
C LEU A 60 -25.26 -6.03 -6.26
N ALA A 61 -25.73 -6.26 -7.48
CA ALA A 61 -24.86 -6.62 -8.61
C ALA A 61 -23.88 -5.50 -8.98
N LYS A 62 -24.31 -4.23 -8.96
CA LYS A 62 -23.41 -3.08 -9.14
C LYS A 62 -22.34 -3.02 -8.04
N GLN A 63 -22.74 -3.26 -6.79
CA GLN A 63 -21.80 -3.30 -5.67
C GLN A 63 -20.78 -4.44 -5.83
N LEU A 64 -21.20 -5.62 -6.28
CA LEU A 64 -20.30 -6.74 -6.55
C LEU A 64 -19.24 -6.39 -7.62
N VAL A 65 -19.65 -5.74 -8.72
CA VAL A 65 -18.72 -5.31 -9.78
C VAL A 65 -17.75 -4.26 -9.26
N GLN A 66 -18.22 -3.29 -8.47
CA GLN A 66 -17.36 -2.28 -7.86
C GLN A 66 -16.34 -2.91 -6.90
N LEU A 67 -16.78 -3.87 -6.08
CA LEU A 67 -15.91 -4.62 -5.17
C LEU A 67 -14.83 -5.39 -5.93
N ARG A 68 -15.19 -6.08 -7.03
CA ARG A 68 -14.22 -6.78 -7.89
C ARG A 68 -13.21 -5.82 -8.53
N LYS A 69 -13.65 -4.66 -9.01
CA LYS A 69 -12.75 -3.61 -9.53
C LYS A 69 -11.80 -3.10 -8.44
N GLN A 70 -12.31 -2.86 -7.24
CA GLN A 70 -11.51 -2.43 -6.10
C GLN A 70 -10.46 -3.49 -5.74
N LYS A 71 -10.83 -4.77 -5.68
CA LYS A 71 -9.92 -5.91 -5.48
C LYS A 71 -8.77 -5.90 -6.48
N THR A 72 -9.06 -5.82 -7.78
CA THR A 72 -8.02 -5.74 -8.83
C THR A 72 -7.13 -4.51 -8.67
N ARG A 73 -7.70 -3.35 -8.36
CA ARG A 73 -6.92 -2.12 -8.11
C ARG A 73 -5.98 -2.32 -6.91
N THR A 74 -6.43 -2.95 -5.83
CA THR A 74 -5.62 -3.26 -4.66
C THR A 74 -4.47 -4.23 -4.98
N TYR A 75 -4.59 -5.07 -6.01
CA TYR A 75 -3.45 -5.84 -6.55
C TYR A 75 -2.37 -4.97 -7.17
N ALA A 76 -2.76 -4.07 -8.07
CA ALA A 76 -1.84 -3.13 -8.69
C ALA A 76 -1.21 -2.15 -7.68
N VAL A 77 -1.99 -1.67 -6.70
CA VAL A 77 -1.48 -0.76 -5.67
C VAL A 77 -0.47 -1.48 -4.77
N SER A 78 -0.73 -2.72 -4.37
CA SER A 78 0.24 -3.49 -3.56
C SER A 78 1.56 -3.70 -4.29
N SER A 79 1.54 -4.03 -5.58
CA SER A 79 2.79 -4.23 -6.34
C SER A 79 3.55 -2.90 -6.48
N LYS A 80 2.83 -1.79 -6.66
CA LYS A 80 3.43 -0.45 -6.70
C LYS A 80 4.10 -0.07 -5.37
N VAL A 81 3.44 -0.32 -4.24
CA VAL A 81 4.01 -0.06 -2.91
C VAL A 81 5.25 -0.91 -2.65
N THR A 82 5.23 -2.19 -3.02
CA THR A 82 6.42 -3.05 -2.94
C THR A 82 7.56 -2.51 -3.80
N SER A 83 7.28 -2.08 -5.04
CA SER A 83 8.29 -1.49 -5.92
C SER A 83 8.90 -0.21 -5.32
N MET A 84 8.07 0.68 -4.76
CA MET A 84 8.55 1.89 -4.08
C MET A 84 9.39 1.56 -2.84
N SER A 85 9.04 0.53 -2.07
CA SER A 85 9.84 0.05 -0.95
C SER A 85 11.21 -0.44 -1.39
N THR A 86 11.28 -1.20 -2.49
CA THR A 86 12.55 -1.65 -3.08
C THR A 86 13.39 -0.46 -3.54
N GLN A 87 12.79 0.50 -4.25
CA GLN A 87 13.48 1.71 -4.70
C GLN A 87 14.04 2.52 -3.52
N THR A 88 13.26 2.68 -2.46
CA THR A 88 13.70 3.36 -1.22
C THR A 88 14.88 2.62 -0.57
N LYS A 89 14.85 1.28 -0.54
CA LYS A 89 15.95 0.46 -0.02
C LYS A 89 17.23 0.63 -0.85
N VAL A 90 17.11 0.63 -2.18
CA VAL A 90 18.23 0.89 -3.09
C VAL A 90 18.81 2.28 -2.86
N MET A 91 17.96 3.32 -2.76
CA MET A 91 18.39 4.68 -2.46
C MET A 91 19.14 4.76 -1.13
N SER A 92 18.64 4.10 -0.08
CA SER A 92 19.32 4.03 1.22
C SER A 92 20.71 3.38 1.12
N SER A 93 20.84 2.27 0.39
CA SER A 93 22.12 1.61 0.18
C SER A 93 23.10 2.50 -0.61
N GLN A 94 22.62 3.18 -1.65
CA GLN A 94 23.45 4.11 -2.45
C GLN A 94 23.93 5.29 -1.60
N MET A 95 23.09 5.87 -0.74
CA MET A 95 23.48 6.96 0.16
C MET A 95 24.55 6.52 1.17
N LYS A 96 24.40 5.33 1.76
CA LYS A 96 25.43 4.78 2.66
C LYS A 96 26.75 4.53 1.94
N MET A 97 26.69 4.01 0.70
CA MET A 97 27.86 3.81 -0.13
C MET A 97 28.54 5.14 -0.47
N ALA A 98 27.79 6.17 -0.85
CA ALA A 98 28.33 7.51 -1.10
C ALA A 98 29.01 8.11 0.15
N GLY A 99 28.39 7.93 1.33
CA GLY A 99 28.98 8.33 2.61
C GLY A 99 30.30 7.60 2.88
N ALA A 100 30.31 6.27 2.74
CA ALA A 100 31.50 5.44 2.92
C ALA A 100 32.63 5.83 1.95
N MET A 101 32.31 6.01 0.67
CA MET A 101 33.27 6.45 -0.35
C MET A 101 33.84 7.83 -0.03
N SER A 102 33.04 8.77 0.48
CA SER A 102 33.52 10.08 0.90
C SER A 102 34.49 10.00 2.09
N THR A 103 34.19 9.17 3.10
CA THR A 103 35.14 8.93 4.20
C THR A 103 36.42 8.28 3.72
N THR A 104 36.34 7.25 2.89
CA THR A 104 37.52 6.56 2.35
C THR A 104 38.38 7.49 1.48
N ALA A 105 37.77 8.35 0.68
CA ALA A 105 38.48 9.37 -0.10
C ALA A 105 39.16 10.42 0.78
N LYS A 106 38.52 10.82 1.90
CA LYS A 106 39.12 11.75 2.87
C LYS A 106 40.25 11.13 3.69
N THR A 107 40.22 9.83 3.95
CA THR A 107 41.26 9.14 4.72
C THR A 107 42.46 8.69 3.87
N GLN A 108 42.31 8.65 2.54
CA GLN A 108 43.37 8.29 1.59
C GLN A 108 44.00 9.50 0.88
N ALA A 109 43.58 10.72 1.23
CA ALA A 109 44.19 11.98 0.85
C ALA A 109 45.00 12.54 2.03
#